data_AF-A0A642C5C4-F1
#
_entry.id   AF-A0A642C5C4-F1
#
_cell.length_a   1.000
_cell.length_b   1.000
_cell.length_c   1.000
_cell.angle_alpha   90.00
_cell.angle_beta   90.00
_cell.angle_gamma   90.00
#
_symmetry.space_group_name_H-M   'P 1'
#
loop_
_entity.id
_entity.type
_entity.pdbx_description
1 polymer ?
#
loop_
_entity_poly.entity_id
_entity_poly.type
_entity_poly.pdbx_seq_one_letter_code
_entity_poly.pdbx_strand_id
1 'polypeptide(L)'
;FTVDNCIFHDMASGKRFVDYQKKKSFIAEFTLKNSTFYNCCSGSDFIRFDRHSTKGNIINISNCTLYGIEATSKGLFYVRSNSVGNKDFTANITKCIFANMSNKVFFSQDTKTDNLTFNSNYYFEAPSLLSIPEGGAGKVVDATGVTLDPGFTDAANGNFKVSNQTIIDNEIGDPRWRK
;
A
#
# COMPACT_ATOMS: atom_id res chain seq x y z
N PHE A 1 -10.09 11.91 6.08
CA PHE A 1 -10.42 11.74 4.65
C PHE A 1 -10.54 10.26 4.39
N THR A 2 -11.62 9.83 3.74
CA THR A 2 -11.94 8.42 3.58
C THR A 2 -12.22 8.12 2.12
N VAL A 3 -11.60 7.06 1.63
CA VAL A 3 -11.90 6.42 0.35
C VAL A 3 -12.39 5.02 0.68
N ASP A 4 -13.63 4.75 0.30
CA ASP A 4 -14.34 3.51 0.63
C ASP A 4 -15.12 3.03 -0.59
N ASN A 5 -15.10 1.73 -0.84
CA ASN A 5 -15.85 1.09 -1.91
C ASN A 5 -15.60 1.69 -3.31
N CYS A 6 -14.34 2.03 -3.61
CA CYS A 6 -13.94 2.67 -4.86
C CYS A 6 -13.09 1.73 -5.73
N ILE A 7 -13.05 2.03 -7.03
CA ILE A 7 -12.11 1.45 -7.99
C ILE A 7 -11.36 2.61 -8.65
N PHE A 8 -10.03 2.59 -8.57
CA PHE A 8 -9.16 3.53 -9.25
C PHE A 8 -8.22 2.78 -10.17
N HIS A 9 -8.08 3.24 -11.41
CA HIS A 9 -7.21 2.59 -12.37
C HIS A 9 -6.55 3.55 -13.34
N ASP A 10 -5.39 3.13 -13.85
CA ASP A 10 -4.63 3.81 -14.91
C ASP A 10 -4.40 5.30 -14.65
N MET A 11 -4.19 5.66 -13.37
CA MET A 11 -4.07 7.04 -12.94
C MET A 11 -2.77 7.34 -12.20
N ALA A 12 -2.49 8.63 -12.04
CA ALA A 12 -1.35 9.14 -11.30
C ALA A 12 0.02 8.68 -11.82
N SER A 13 0.17 8.41 -13.13
CA SER A 13 1.49 8.20 -13.74
C SER A 13 2.40 9.41 -13.49
N GLY A 14 3.60 9.17 -12.94
CA GLY A 14 4.53 10.21 -12.49
C GLY A 14 4.02 11.08 -11.33
N LYS A 15 2.89 10.73 -10.72
CA LYS A 15 2.21 11.46 -9.62
C LYS A 15 1.84 10.49 -8.49
N ARG A 16 1.10 10.95 -7.50
CA ARG A 16 0.75 10.16 -6.30
C ARG A 16 -0.76 10.13 -6.15
N PHE A 17 -1.29 9.09 -5.54
CA PHE A 17 -2.70 9.06 -5.18
C PHE A 17 -3.01 10.09 -4.10
N VAL A 18 -2.20 10.12 -3.04
CA VAL A 18 -2.26 11.14 -1.98
C VAL A 18 -0.89 11.66 -1.65
N ASP A 19 -0.77 12.99 -1.61
CA ASP A 19 0.48 13.68 -1.33
C ASP A 19 0.23 14.86 -0.39
N TYR A 20 0.89 14.86 0.76
CA TYR A 20 1.11 16.07 1.53
C TYR A 20 2.49 16.09 2.15
N GLN A 21 3.10 17.28 2.13
CA GLN A 21 4.51 17.43 2.45
C GLN A 21 4.80 18.74 3.18
N LYS A 22 5.93 18.75 3.91
CA LYS A 22 6.61 19.95 4.42
C LYS A 22 5.71 20.84 5.26
N LYS A 23 4.89 20.25 6.13
CA LYS A 23 3.98 20.96 7.05
C LYS A 23 2.97 21.91 6.35
N LYS A 24 2.69 21.71 5.06
CA LYS A 24 1.72 22.55 4.32
C LYS A 24 0.27 22.19 4.59
N SER A 25 0.01 20.96 5.03
CA SER A 25 -1.33 20.46 5.35
C SER A 25 -1.21 19.30 6.34
N PHE A 26 -2.33 18.99 7.00
CA PHE A 26 -2.44 17.92 7.99
C PHE A 26 -3.74 17.16 7.78
N ILE A 27 -3.64 15.84 7.64
CA ILE A 27 -4.76 14.92 7.68
C ILE A 27 -4.61 14.14 8.98
N ALA A 28 -5.49 14.39 9.95
CA ALA A 28 -5.44 13.69 11.23
C ALA A 28 -5.68 12.19 11.07
N GLU A 29 -6.66 11.85 10.23
CA GLU A 29 -6.98 10.46 9.88
C GLU A 29 -7.22 10.31 8.39
N PHE A 30 -6.50 9.36 7.79
CA PHE A 30 -6.65 8.94 6.41
C PHE A 30 -7.07 7.47 6.37
N THR A 31 -8.14 7.17 5.66
CA THR A 31 -8.65 5.80 5.53
C THR A 31 -8.82 5.41 4.07
N LEU A 32 -8.22 4.29 3.70
CA LEU A 32 -8.48 3.55 2.47
C LEU A 32 -9.08 2.20 2.84
N LYS A 33 -10.30 1.93 2.41
CA LYS A 33 -10.90 0.63 2.68
C LYS A 33 -11.80 0.12 1.57
N ASN A 34 -11.96 -1.21 1.50
CA ASN A 34 -12.87 -1.89 0.58
C ASN A 34 -12.70 -1.43 -0.87
N SER A 35 -11.47 -1.14 -1.29
CA SER A 35 -11.21 -0.45 -2.55
C SER A 35 -10.15 -1.16 -3.37
N THR A 36 -10.25 -1.01 -4.68
CA THR A 36 -9.32 -1.59 -5.64
C THR A 36 -8.54 -0.50 -6.34
N PHE A 37 -7.22 -0.68 -6.41
CA PHE A 37 -6.31 0.18 -7.17
C PHE A 37 -5.55 -0.70 -8.14
N TYR A 38 -5.56 -0.35 -9.43
CA TYR A 38 -4.73 -1.08 -10.38
C TYR A 38 -4.06 -0.20 -11.43
N ASN A 39 -2.84 -0.57 -11.83
CA ASN A 39 -2.05 0.17 -12.82
C ASN A 39 -1.86 1.66 -12.48
N CYS A 40 -1.69 1.98 -11.20
CA CYS A 40 -1.60 3.35 -10.71
C CYS A 40 -0.18 3.74 -10.29
N CYS A 41 0.09 5.05 -10.23
CA CYS A 41 1.27 5.65 -9.58
C CYS A 41 2.63 5.23 -10.14
N SER A 42 2.69 4.82 -11.40
CA SER A 42 3.94 4.43 -12.07
C SER A 42 5.01 5.51 -11.95
N GLY A 43 6.21 5.14 -11.47
CA GLY A 43 7.38 6.02 -11.38
C GLY A 43 7.38 7.01 -10.20
N SER A 44 6.50 6.83 -9.21
CA SER A 44 6.30 7.78 -8.12
C SER A 44 6.08 7.06 -6.76
N ASP A 45 5.36 7.69 -5.85
CA ASP A 45 4.89 7.12 -4.59
C ASP A 45 3.37 6.88 -4.69
N PHE A 46 2.82 5.88 -4.00
CA PHE A 46 1.36 5.75 -3.95
C PHE A 46 0.78 6.70 -2.89
N ILE A 47 1.24 6.60 -1.65
CA ILE A 47 0.94 7.54 -0.56
C ILE A 47 2.23 8.22 -0.10
N ARG A 48 2.21 9.56 0.00
CA ARG A 48 3.32 10.35 0.55
C ARG A 48 2.87 11.34 1.62
N PHE A 49 3.31 11.07 2.85
CA PHE A 49 3.04 11.89 4.02
C PHE A 49 4.40 12.32 4.61
N ASP A 50 5.02 13.35 4.03
CA ASP A 50 6.43 13.69 4.26
C ASP A 50 6.63 14.94 5.11
N ARG A 51 7.12 14.78 6.34
CA ARG A 51 7.28 15.85 7.35
C ARG A 51 5.95 16.54 7.64
N HIS A 52 5.01 15.74 8.13
CA HIS A 52 3.73 16.23 8.59
C HIS A 52 3.84 17.04 9.90
N SER A 53 2.72 17.60 10.38
CA SER A 53 2.70 18.42 11.59
C SER A 53 3.17 17.65 12.84
N THR A 54 3.43 18.35 13.96
CA THR A 54 3.80 17.71 15.25
C THR A 54 2.67 16.92 15.91
N LYS A 55 1.52 16.79 15.25
CA LYS A 55 0.37 16.00 15.71
C LYS A 55 0.40 14.64 15.02
N GLY A 56 0.21 13.58 15.79
CA GLY A 56 0.11 12.22 15.28
C GLY A 56 -1.00 12.09 14.23
N ASN A 57 -0.67 11.50 13.08
CA ASN A 57 -1.67 11.09 12.08
C ASN A 57 -1.86 9.57 12.06
N ILE A 58 -3.10 9.17 11.87
CA ILE A 58 -3.53 7.78 11.75
C ILE A 58 -3.83 7.49 10.28
N ILE A 59 -3.24 6.41 9.77
CA ILE A 59 -3.43 5.92 8.40
C ILE A 59 -3.99 4.51 8.51
N ASN A 60 -5.16 4.28 7.96
CA ASN A 60 -5.82 2.99 7.98
C ASN A 60 -5.99 2.51 6.53
N ILE A 61 -5.39 1.38 6.18
CA ILE A 61 -5.50 0.74 4.87
C ILE A 61 -6.00 -0.68 5.12
N SER A 62 -7.25 -0.96 4.77
CA SER A 62 -7.89 -2.23 5.11
C SER A 62 -8.73 -2.81 3.99
N ASN A 63 -8.65 -4.12 3.75
CA ASN A 63 -9.51 -4.77 2.75
C ASN A 63 -9.39 -4.11 1.37
N CYS A 64 -8.16 -3.81 0.94
CA CYS A 64 -7.90 -3.25 -0.38
C CYS A 64 -7.19 -4.26 -1.27
N THR A 65 -7.46 -4.19 -2.58
CA THR A 65 -6.72 -4.93 -3.60
C THR A 65 -5.86 -3.95 -4.40
N LEU A 66 -4.53 -4.06 -4.28
CA LEU A 66 -3.57 -3.24 -5.01
C LEU A 66 -2.86 -4.13 -6.03
N TYR A 67 -3.09 -3.89 -7.31
CA TYR A 67 -2.55 -4.71 -8.40
C TYR A 67 -1.74 -3.86 -9.38
N GLY A 68 -0.52 -4.25 -9.77
CA GLY A 68 0.22 -3.47 -10.78
C GLY A 68 0.58 -2.05 -10.33
N ILE A 69 0.77 -1.83 -9.02
CA ILE A 69 1.14 -0.50 -8.51
C ILE A 69 2.65 -0.32 -8.61
N GLU A 70 3.09 0.51 -9.55
CA GLU A 70 4.51 0.75 -9.82
C GLU A 70 5.06 1.99 -9.10
N ALA A 71 4.84 2.05 -7.77
CA ALA A 71 5.33 3.12 -6.89
C ALA A 71 6.84 2.97 -6.58
N THR A 72 7.67 3.33 -7.55
CA THR A 72 9.12 3.05 -7.57
C THR A 72 10.02 4.21 -7.13
N SER A 73 9.46 5.32 -6.61
CA SER A 73 10.25 6.48 -6.19
C SER A 73 10.77 6.35 -4.75
N LYS A 74 10.02 6.82 -3.76
CA LYS A 74 10.34 6.77 -2.33
C LYS A 74 9.59 5.68 -1.59
N GLY A 75 8.49 5.19 -2.15
CA GLY A 75 7.84 3.97 -1.72
C GLY A 75 6.34 3.96 -1.94
N LEU A 76 5.74 2.78 -1.78
CA LEU A 76 4.31 2.58 -1.79
C LEU A 76 3.64 3.41 -0.68
N PHE A 77 4.17 3.37 0.54
CA PHE A 77 3.66 4.10 1.70
C PHE A 77 4.78 4.94 2.33
N TYR A 78 5.22 6.00 1.66
CA TYR A 78 6.27 6.88 2.16
C TYR A 78 5.72 7.86 3.22
N VAL A 79 5.79 7.45 4.49
CA VAL A 79 5.28 8.24 5.64
C VAL A 79 6.43 8.60 6.57
N ARG A 80 6.52 9.87 6.98
CA ARG A 80 7.55 10.36 7.90
C ARG A 80 7.06 11.59 8.65
N SER A 81 7.17 11.59 9.98
CA SER A 81 6.72 12.73 10.82
C SER A 81 7.58 13.97 10.71
N ASN A 82 8.90 13.85 10.63
CA ASN A 82 9.80 14.99 10.48
C ASN A 82 11.14 14.55 9.86
N SER A 83 12.11 15.45 9.72
CA SER A 83 13.41 15.11 9.12
C SER A 83 14.27 14.15 9.96
N VAL A 84 14.02 14.04 11.26
CA VAL A 84 14.82 13.23 12.19
C VAL A 84 14.22 11.85 12.50
N GLY A 85 12.90 11.68 12.33
CA GLY A 85 12.17 10.44 12.63
C GLY A 85 11.81 10.35 14.12
N ASN A 86 10.51 10.42 14.44
CA ASN A 86 10.00 10.42 15.83
C ASN A 86 8.82 9.45 16.05
N LYS A 87 8.43 8.64 15.05
CA LYS A 87 7.25 7.75 15.11
C LYS A 87 5.93 8.43 15.44
N ASP A 88 5.80 9.74 15.23
CA ASP A 88 4.56 10.51 15.46
C ASP A 88 3.51 10.23 14.36
N PHE A 89 3.28 8.98 14.01
CA PHE A 89 2.22 8.51 13.13
C PHE A 89 1.94 7.06 13.40
N THR A 90 0.76 6.55 13.07
CA THR A 90 0.48 5.11 13.02
C THR A 90 -0.10 4.79 11.66
N ALA A 91 0.48 3.82 10.94
CA ALA A 91 -0.10 3.30 9.71
C ALA A 91 -0.45 1.83 9.87
N ASN A 92 -1.75 1.53 9.88
CA ASN A 92 -2.28 0.18 9.96
C ASN A 92 -2.62 -0.33 8.56
N ILE A 93 -1.94 -1.39 8.14
CA ILE A 93 -2.15 -2.05 6.84
C ILE A 93 -2.64 -3.46 7.13
N THR A 94 -3.91 -3.72 6.86
CA THR A 94 -4.55 -4.97 7.29
C THR A 94 -5.40 -5.60 6.20
N LYS A 95 -5.41 -6.94 6.12
CA LYS A 95 -6.30 -7.67 5.20
C LYS A 95 -6.24 -7.15 3.76
N CYS A 96 -5.08 -6.73 3.26
CA CYS A 96 -4.91 -6.25 1.88
C CYS A 96 -4.30 -7.33 0.99
N ILE A 97 -4.61 -7.27 -0.32
CA ILE A 97 -3.88 -8.02 -1.35
C ILE A 97 -2.93 -7.05 -2.07
N PHE A 98 -1.65 -7.39 -2.13
CA PHE A 98 -0.65 -6.72 -2.97
C PHE A 98 -0.21 -7.68 -4.06
N ALA A 99 -0.51 -7.35 -5.32
CA ALA A 99 -0.33 -8.28 -6.43
C ALA A 99 0.38 -7.65 -7.63
N ASN A 100 1.19 -8.46 -8.33
CA ASN A 100 1.84 -8.11 -9.59
C ASN A 100 2.59 -6.76 -9.52
N MET A 101 3.58 -6.66 -8.64
CA MET A 101 4.38 -5.45 -8.46
C MET A 101 5.85 -5.76 -8.72
N SER A 102 6.54 -4.91 -9.47
CA SER A 102 7.95 -5.12 -9.77
C SER A 102 8.82 -5.15 -8.51
N ASN A 103 10.02 -5.73 -8.64
CA ASN A 103 11.02 -5.75 -7.55
C ASN A 103 11.55 -4.37 -7.14
N LYS A 104 11.13 -3.30 -7.83
CA LYS A 104 11.43 -1.90 -7.51
C LYS A 104 10.38 -1.26 -6.60
N VAL A 105 9.28 -1.96 -6.30
CA VAL A 105 8.22 -1.47 -5.42
C VAL A 105 8.51 -1.92 -3.99
N PHE A 106 8.60 -0.98 -3.07
CA PHE A 106 8.89 -1.22 -1.66
C PHE A 106 8.04 -0.27 -0.79
N PHE A 107 7.76 -0.61 0.47
CA PHE A 107 6.93 0.27 1.30
C PHE A 107 7.56 1.64 1.53
N SER A 108 8.87 1.69 1.80
CA SER A 108 9.62 2.92 1.91
C SER A 108 11.12 2.69 1.72
N GLN A 109 11.83 3.68 1.17
CA GLN A 109 13.30 3.74 1.14
C GLN A 109 13.92 4.43 2.35
N ASP A 110 13.13 4.99 3.27
CA ASP A 110 13.62 5.72 4.45
C ASP A 110 13.23 4.95 5.70
N THR A 111 14.22 4.64 6.53
CA THR A 111 14.01 3.92 7.81
C THR A 111 13.16 4.71 8.80
N LYS A 112 12.91 6.00 8.55
CA LYS A 112 11.99 6.87 9.34
C LYS A 112 10.51 6.65 9.00
N THR A 113 10.21 5.75 8.07
CA THR A 113 8.88 5.17 7.89
C THR A 113 8.74 4.00 8.86
N ASP A 114 8.72 4.32 10.14
CA ASP A 114 9.06 3.42 11.25
C ASP A 114 7.88 3.04 12.14
N ASN A 115 6.65 3.32 11.69
CA ASN A 115 5.43 2.93 12.39
C ASN A 115 4.33 2.41 11.43
N LEU A 116 4.74 1.52 10.51
CA LEU A 116 3.82 0.69 9.72
C LEU A 116 3.59 -0.60 10.50
N THR A 117 2.33 -0.92 10.73
CA THR A 117 1.89 -2.19 11.27
C THR A 117 1.23 -2.99 10.16
N PHE A 118 1.66 -4.24 10.00
CA PHE A 118 1.12 -5.15 9.01
C PHE A 118 0.40 -6.29 9.72
N ASN A 119 -0.81 -6.62 9.25
CA ASN A 119 -1.57 -7.73 9.80
C ASN A 119 -2.43 -8.41 8.74
N SER A 120 -2.25 -9.71 8.56
CA SER A 120 -3.04 -10.51 7.60
C SER A 120 -3.00 -9.93 6.18
N ASN A 121 -1.85 -9.44 5.69
CA ASN A 121 -1.70 -9.03 4.30
C ASN A 121 -1.20 -10.18 3.44
N TYR A 122 -1.71 -10.27 2.22
CA TYR A 122 -1.40 -11.34 1.29
C TYR A 122 -0.72 -10.74 0.05
N TYR A 123 0.27 -11.46 -0.45
CA TYR A 123 1.19 -11.00 -1.48
C TYR A 123 1.25 -12.02 -2.61
N PHE A 124 1.18 -11.55 -3.86
CA PHE A 124 1.31 -12.40 -5.03
C PHE A 124 2.16 -11.68 -6.08
N GLU A 125 3.29 -12.25 -6.47
CA GLU A 125 4.21 -11.59 -7.42
C GLU A 125 4.61 -10.16 -6.96
N ALA A 126 4.86 -9.99 -5.66
CA ALA A 126 5.30 -8.72 -5.05
C ALA A 126 6.46 -8.93 -4.05
N PRO A 127 7.55 -9.60 -4.46
CA PRO A 127 8.57 -10.13 -3.54
C PRO A 127 9.31 -9.05 -2.72
N SER A 128 9.47 -7.86 -3.28
CA SER A 128 10.17 -6.73 -2.64
C SER A 128 9.39 -6.07 -1.50
N LEU A 129 8.10 -6.41 -1.33
CA LEU A 129 7.31 -6.01 -0.17
C LEU A 129 7.54 -6.91 1.04
N LEU A 130 7.99 -8.15 0.82
CA LEU A 130 8.27 -9.14 1.87
C LEU A 130 9.73 -9.15 2.30
N SER A 131 10.64 -8.82 1.38
CA SER A 131 12.09 -8.82 1.62
C SER A 131 12.79 -7.77 0.77
N ILE A 132 13.93 -7.25 1.22
CA ILE A 132 14.71 -6.29 0.44
C ILE A 132 15.59 -7.08 -0.54
N PRO A 133 15.39 -6.96 -1.87
CA PRO A 133 16.25 -7.63 -2.82
C PRO A 133 17.68 -7.08 -2.75
N GLU A 134 18.66 -7.87 -3.21
CA GLU A 134 20.06 -7.43 -3.26
C GLU A 134 20.19 -6.13 -4.10
N GLY A 135 20.90 -5.14 -3.53
CA GLY A 135 21.01 -3.80 -4.15
C GLY A 135 19.72 -2.97 -4.14
N GLY A 136 18.63 -3.46 -3.53
CA GLY A 136 17.35 -2.78 -3.44
C GLY A 136 17.39 -1.50 -2.60
N ALA A 137 16.66 -0.47 -3.04
CA ALA A 137 16.54 0.80 -2.32
C ALA A 137 15.63 0.72 -1.08
N GLY A 138 14.70 -0.24 -1.05
CA GLY A 138 13.74 -0.43 0.04
C GLY A 138 14.41 -0.64 1.40
N LYS A 139 13.75 -0.16 2.45
CA LYS A 139 14.16 -0.28 3.87
C LYS A 139 13.06 -0.78 4.80
N VAL A 140 11.83 -0.87 4.31
CA VAL A 140 10.65 -1.31 5.07
C VAL A 140 9.94 -2.41 4.29
N VAL A 141 9.64 -3.51 4.98
CA VAL A 141 9.02 -4.72 4.43
C VAL A 141 8.01 -5.29 5.43
N ASP A 142 7.05 -6.07 4.95
CA ASP A 142 6.23 -6.98 5.76
C ASP A 142 6.85 -8.37 5.74
N ALA A 143 7.86 -8.60 6.58
CA ALA A 143 8.57 -9.88 6.62
C ALA A 143 7.70 -11.07 7.08
N THR A 144 6.50 -10.79 7.60
CA THR A 144 5.54 -11.79 8.09
C THR A 144 4.34 -11.99 7.16
N GLY A 145 4.32 -11.30 6.03
CA GLY A 145 3.26 -11.39 5.04
C GLY A 145 3.12 -12.80 4.46
N VAL A 146 1.91 -13.13 3.99
CA VAL A 146 1.61 -14.44 3.40
C VAL A 146 1.72 -14.36 1.88
N THR A 147 2.56 -15.19 1.27
CA THR A 147 2.57 -15.34 -0.19
C THR A 147 1.51 -16.33 -0.62
N LEU A 148 0.52 -15.89 -1.39
CA LEU A 148 -0.55 -16.75 -1.89
C LEU A 148 -1.20 -16.18 -3.14
N ASP A 149 -1.40 -17.02 -4.16
CA ASP A 149 -2.11 -16.65 -5.40
C ASP A 149 -3.62 -16.47 -5.14
N PRO A 150 -4.19 -15.28 -5.40
CA PRO A 150 -5.63 -15.05 -5.28
C PRO A 150 -6.49 -15.81 -6.30
N GLY A 151 -5.88 -16.29 -7.39
CA GLY A 151 -6.60 -16.90 -8.50
C GLY A 151 -7.57 -15.91 -9.14
N PHE A 152 -7.09 -14.68 -9.42
CA PHE A 152 -7.89 -13.65 -10.07
C PHE A 152 -8.38 -14.13 -11.43
N THR A 153 -9.67 -13.89 -11.72
CA THR A 153 -10.28 -14.35 -12.98
C THR A 153 -9.67 -13.66 -14.20
N ASP A 154 -9.54 -12.33 -14.18
CA ASP A 154 -8.96 -11.55 -15.28
C ASP A 154 -8.50 -10.16 -14.78
N ALA A 155 -7.45 -10.15 -13.97
CA ALA A 155 -6.94 -8.95 -13.30
C ALA A 155 -6.46 -7.87 -14.29
N ALA A 156 -5.93 -8.27 -15.45
CA ALA A 156 -5.45 -7.35 -16.48
C ALA A 156 -6.56 -6.46 -17.03
N ASN A 157 -7.80 -6.98 -17.08
CA ASN A 157 -8.99 -6.24 -17.52
C ASN A 157 -9.86 -5.74 -16.36
N GLY A 158 -9.31 -5.69 -15.14
CA GLY A 158 -10.01 -5.15 -13.96
C GLY A 158 -10.98 -6.12 -13.28
N ASN A 159 -10.98 -7.40 -13.64
CA ASN A 159 -11.78 -8.43 -12.98
C ASN A 159 -10.93 -9.18 -11.95
N PHE A 160 -10.98 -8.71 -10.72
CA PHE A 160 -10.20 -9.27 -9.61
C PHE A 160 -10.95 -10.36 -8.84
N LYS A 161 -12.02 -10.96 -9.40
CA LYS A 161 -12.75 -12.03 -8.72
C LYS A 161 -11.78 -13.13 -8.25
N VAL A 162 -11.80 -13.39 -6.95
CA VAL A 162 -10.92 -14.31 -6.22
C VAL A 162 -11.53 -15.70 -6.27
N SER A 163 -10.70 -16.71 -6.57
CA SER A 163 -11.07 -18.13 -6.50
C SER A 163 -10.38 -18.88 -5.36
N ASN A 164 -9.34 -18.29 -4.74
CA ASN A 164 -8.64 -18.91 -3.62
C ASN A 164 -9.48 -18.88 -2.33
N GLN A 165 -9.86 -20.06 -1.82
CA GLN A 165 -10.72 -20.20 -0.66
C GLN A 165 -10.10 -19.62 0.63
N THR A 166 -8.79 -19.77 0.84
CA THR A 166 -8.11 -19.22 2.03
C THR A 166 -8.20 -17.69 2.07
N ILE A 167 -8.11 -17.03 0.91
CA ILE A 167 -8.29 -15.56 0.81
C ILE A 167 -9.75 -15.18 1.10
N ILE A 168 -10.71 -15.97 0.61
CA ILE A 168 -12.14 -15.76 0.85
C ILE A 168 -12.46 -15.88 2.35
N ASP A 169 -12.03 -16.97 2.98
CA ASP A 169 -12.31 -17.30 4.38
C ASP A 169 -11.66 -16.32 5.36
N ASN A 170 -10.43 -15.87 5.09
CA ASN A 170 -9.73 -14.89 5.94
C ASN A 170 -10.10 -13.43 5.65
N GLU A 171 -10.98 -13.21 4.68
CA GLU A 171 -11.48 -11.92 4.28
C GLU A 171 -10.46 -10.93 3.69
N ILE A 172 -9.51 -11.43 2.90
CA ILE A 172 -8.36 -10.64 2.45
C ILE A 172 -8.63 -9.93 1.12
N GLY A 173 -8.35 -8.63 1.04
CA GLY A 173 -8.57 -7.80 -0.13
C GLY A 173 -9.97 -7.18 -0.19
N ASP A 174 -10.26 -6.53 -1.30
CA ASP A 174 -11.53 -5.83 -1.53
C ASP A 174 -12.72 -6.81 -1.52
N PRO A 175 -13.72 -6.61 -0.63
CA PRO A 175 -14.86 -7.52 -0.50
C PRO A 175 -15.72 -7.67 -1.76
N ARG A 176 -15.59 -6.75 -2.73
CA ARG A 176 -16.27 -6.86 -4.03
C ARG A 176 -15.90 -8.14 -4.77
N TRP A 177 -14.68 -8.63 -4.57
CA TRP A 177 -14.10 -9.69 -5.37
C TRP A 177 -14.11 -11.08 -4.72
N ARG A 178 -14.56 -11.20 -3.47
CA ARG A 178 -14.61 -12.46 -2.72
C ARG A 178 -16.01 -13.07 -2.65
N LYS A 179 -16.88 -12.69 -3.59
CA LYS A 179 -18.27 -13.13 -3.68
C LYS A 179 -18.50 -14.04 -4.87
#